data_AF-A0A821EEI7-F1
#
_entry.id   AF-A0A821EEI7-F1
#
_cell.length_a   1.000
_cell.length_b   1.000
_cell.length_c   1.000
_cell.angle_alpha   90.00
_cell.angle_beta   90.00
_cell.angle_gamma   90.00
#
_symmetry.space_group_name_H-M   'P 1'
#
loop_
_entity.id
_entity.type
_entity.pdbx_description
1 polymer ?
#
loop_
_entity_poly.entity_id
_entity_poly.type
_entity_poly.pdbx_seq_one_letter_code
_entity_poly.pdbx_strand_id
1 'polypeptide(L)'
;MNLRETEHLYESRKSFHNRFETFERNVRDIIELIENNGQIQSATWNQTLQRSQQIEKQLQSIQPLLLTIGHELADLEVAGLPKIELQTVQNTYEAHRQRLNIYENILQKRIDLLKRFEEHIKLSNELRNKLQQINDDLQQKQQIKIHDIDLLKTQLERYTTDLRTIQSESSILDRLMEESNTTITDSTTNRTVFFTVESRNIQNLIDMAENKLTQRRTQTQELNQLVEDFTQAHNNLLLRINSLSANLRSARLSGYTIHDIEDLMIVIKHLQDEIEHELDPLFKQLIRTSINPTTENENVIVKTQIDWEKLNVETNERLYALQRAHSLYNEIEVLQKQIEITIHNVELILNETISSSNSFQQAKNHLNKLKQIQLDQRQSAEHDMAICQKRRDEFIGLLKPWYEMNWSTYFDLSDLQTKIREICEVNLHDHIKRTETICNYLQSIEKIQKELDTKVHGLDELASKMSDNIDQNRFLEVVQIQRPIIANLFTQFDEQLARININCSQHHFNELEQYRHNIYQRLQNFDYQINQSVENERNIQEQSSKLLSDLDSLNPLL
;
A
#
# COMPACT_ATOMS: atom_id res chain seq x y z
N MET A 1 -104.25 26.42 86.37
CA MET A 1 -103.04 27.14 85.96
C MET A 1 -103.05 28.48 86.68
N ASN A 2 -102.07 28.70 87.54
CA ASN A 2 -101.93 29.89 88.36
C ASN A 2 -101.46 31.06 87.45
N LEU A 3 -101.94 32.31 87.65
CA LEU A 3 -101.57 33.45 86.79
C LEU A 3 -100.05 33.65 86.66
N ARG A 4 -99.30 33.29 87.72
CA ARG A 4 -97.83 33.29 87.74
C ARG A 4 -97.19 32.22 86.85
N GLU A 5 -97.83 31.07 86.68
CA GLU A 5 -97.34 29.98 85.81
C GLU A 5 -97.52 30.37 84.34
N THR A 6 -98.61 31.07 84.00
CA THR A 6 -98.84 31.58 82.65
C THR A 6 -97.90 32.73 82.27
N GLU A 7 -97.57 33.62 83.20
CA GLU A 7 -96.57 34.69 82.99
C GLU A 7 -95.15 34.11 82.81
N HIS A 8 -94.77 33.12 83.64
CA HIS A 8 -93.48 32.45 83.52
C HIS A 8 -93.33 31.70 82.19
N LEU A 9 -94.40 31.03 81.73
CA LEU A 9 -94.42 30.35 80.43
C LEU A 9 -94.33 31.35 79.27
N TYR A 10 -94.99 32.51 79.38
CA TYR A 10 -94.92 33.57 78.38
C TYR A 10 -93.51 34.16 78.24
N GLU A 11 -92.84 34.49 79.35
CA GLU A 11 -91.45 34.99 79.33
C GLU A 11 -90.47 33.91 78.84
N SER A 12 -90.68 32.65 79.21
CA SER A 12 -89.87 31.52 78.72
C SER A 12 -89.99 31.35 77.20
N ARG A 13 -91.21 31.45 76.65
CA ARG A 13 -91.47 31.41 75.19
C ARG A 13 -90.83 32.57 74.45
N LYS A 14 -90.96 33.80 74.98
CA LYS A 14 -90.36 35.00 74.40
C LYS A 14 -88.84 34.90 74.38
N SER A 15 -88.25 34.42 75.48
CA SER A 15 -86.82 34.21 75.61
C SER A 15 -86.31 33.15 74.63
N PHE A 16 -87.02 32.03 74.50
CA PHE A 16 -86.74 30.99 73.52
C PHE A 16 -86.83 31.51 72.08
N HIS A 17 -87.89 32.23 71.71
CA HIS A 17 -88.07 32.76 70.36
C HIS A 17 -86.92 33.69 69.95
N ASN A 18 -86.48 34.58 70.83
CA ASN A 18 -85.34 35.47 70.57
C ASN A 18 -84.02 34.69 70.35
N ARG A 19 -83.77 33.64 71.16
CA ARG A 19 -82.59 32.77 70.98
C ARG A 19 -82.68 31.94 69.71
N PHE A 20 -83.87 31.44 69.39
CA PHE A 20 -84.14 30.66 68.19
C PHE A 20 -83.93 31.50 66.92
N GLU A 21 -84.44 32.74 66.88
CA GLU A 21 -84.20 33.67 65.75
C GLU A 21 -82.70 33.99 65.59
N THR A 22 -82.00 34.19 66.71
CA THR A 22 -80.55 34.41 66.70
C THR A 22 -79.80 33.19 66.15
N PHE A 23 -80.22 31.99 66.54
CA PHE A 23 -79.68 30.74 65.99
C PHE A 23 -79.96 30.61 64.49
N GLU A 24 -81.19 30.82 64.03
CA GLU A 24 -81.52 30.76 62.61
C GLU A 24 -80.68 31.71 61.77
N ARG A 25 -80.45 32.93 62.28
CA ARG A 25 -79.57 33.92 61.63
C ARG A 25 -78.13 33.42 61.58
N ASN A 26 -77.57 32.97 62.69
CA ASN A 26 -76.20 32.45 62.74
C ASN A 26 -76.02 31.23 61.83
N VAL A 27 -77.00 30.33 61.76
CA VAL A 27 -76.98 29.16 60.86
C VAL A 27 -76.99 29.60 59.40
N ARG A 28 -77.83 30.57 59.05
CA ARG A 28 -77.89 31.13 57.70
C ARG A 28 -76.56 31.76 57.30
N ASP A 29 -76.01 32.59 58.17
CA ASP A 29 -74.76 33.32 57.91
C ASP A 29 -73.58 32.34 57.71
N ILE A 30 -73.46 31.30 58.55
CA ILE A 30 -72.40 30.29 58.38
C ILE A 30 -72.60 29.48 57.10
N ILE A 31 -73.83 29.08 56.77
CA ILE A 31 -74.09 28.36 55.52
C ILE A 31 -73.67 29.19 54.31
N GLU A 32 -74.04 30.47 54.29
CA GLU A 32 -73.65 31.40 53.22
C GLU A 32 -72.13 31.56 53.12
N LEU A 33 -71.42 31.64 54.26
CA LEU A 33 -69.95 31.67 54.27
C LEU A 33 -69.34 30.38 53.68
N ILE A 34 -69.91 29.21 53.96
CA ILE A 34 -69.42 27.93 53.43
C ILE A 34 -69.70 27.84 51.92
N GLU A 35 -70.88 28.26 51.45
CA GLU A 35 -71.22 28.24 50.03
C GLU A 35 -70.34 29.18 49.20
N ASN A 36 -70.16 30.41 49.68
CA ASN A 36 -69.36 31.43 49.00
C ASN A 36 -67.87 31.07 48.91
N ASN A 37 -67.39 30.14 49.74
CA ASN A 37 -66.00 29.71 49.79
C ASN A 37 -65.72 28.42 48.98
N GLY A 38 -66.66 28.01 48.10
CA GLY A 38 -66.53 26.82 47.25
C GLY A 38 -65.73 27.02 45.96
N GLN A 39 -65.49 28.26 45.53
CA GLN A 39 -64.64 28.55 44.36
C GLN A 39 -63.26 29.01 44.83
N ILE A 40 -62.23 28.29 44.40
CA ILE A 40 -60.86 28.46 44.89
C ILE A 40 -59.92 28.68 43.70
N GLN A 41 -59.05 29.68 43.78
CA GLN A 41 -57.97 29.82 42.81
C GLN A 41 -56.71 29.11 43.31
N SER A 42 -56.00 28.42 42.41
CA SER A 42 -54.80 27.66 42.74
C SER A 42 -53.66 28.50 43.34
N ALA A 43 -53.65 29.82 43.13
CA ALA A 43 -52.67 30.73 43.73
C ALA A 43 -53.03 31.18 45.16
N THR A 44 -54.31 31.11 45.55
CA THR A 44 -54.82 31.65 46.83
C THR A 44 -55.38 30.57 47.76
N TRP A 45 -55.21 29.30 47.42
CA TRP A 45 -55.69 28.14 48.19
C TRP A 45 -55.35 28.20 49.68
N ASN A 46 -54.15 28.68 50.02
CA ASN A 46 -53.68 28.84 51.41
C ASN A 46 -54.55 29.82 52.21
N GLN A 47 -54.95 30.92 51.57
CA GLN A 47 -55.86 31.89 52.19
C GLN A 47 -57.26 31.27 52.37
N THR A 48 -57.71 30.48 51.40
CA THR A 48 -58.99 29.77 51.48
C THR A 48 -58.98 28.69 52.57
N LEU A 49 -57.85 27.99 52.79
CA LEU A 49 -57.68 27.05 53.89
C LEU A 49 -57.81 27.75 55.25
N GLN A 50 -57.12 28.87 55.43
CA GLN A 50 -57.22 29.67 56.65
C GLN A 50 -58.65 30.16 56.90
N ARG A 51 -59.35 30.65 55.86
CA ARG A 51 -60.76 31.04 55.95
C ARG A 51 -61.65 29.86 56.32
N SER A 52 -61.42 28.69 55.71
CA SER A 52 -62.21 27.48 55.99
C SER A 52 -62.05 27.02 57.45
N GLN A 53 -60.83 27.08 57.99
CA GLN A 53 -60.55 26.80 59.41
C GLN A 53 -61.17 27.86 60.35
N GLN A 54 -61.28 29.12 59.91
CA GLN A 54 -61.99 30.15 60.69
C GLN A 54 -63.50 29.89 60.71
N ILE A 55 -64.09 29.53 59.58
CA ILE A 55 -65.50 29.15 59.47
C ILE A 55 -65.78 27.90 60.32
N GLU A 56 -64.86 26.93 60.35
CA GLU A 56 -64.97 25.74 61.20
C GLU A 56 -65.05 26.11 62.69
N LYS A 57 -64.20 27.04 63.15
CA LYS A 57 -64.27 27.56 64.52
C LYS A 57 -65.58 28.30 64.81
N GLN A 58 -66.11 29.07 63.85
CA GLN A 58 -67.41 29.72 63.98
C GLN A 58 -68.53 28.68 64.09
N LEU A 59 -68.49 27.63 63.27
CA LEU A 59 -69.46 26.54 63.30
C LEU A 59 -69.43 25.80 64.65
N GLN A 60 -68.22 25.50 65.17
CA GLN A 60 -68.03 24.94 66.50
C GLN A 60 -68.59 25.84 67.61
N SER A 61 -68.54 27.17 67.45
CA SER A 61 -69.11 28.12 68.42
C SER A 61 -70.65 28.16 68.43
N ILE A 62 -71.32 27.68 67.38
CA ILE A 62 -72.79 27.54 67.33
C ILE A 62 -73.26 26.25 68.02
N GLN A 63 -72.42 25.21 68.11
CA GLN A 63 -72.80 23.92 68.69
C GLN A 63 -73.40 24.01 70.12
N PRO A 64 -72.87 24.83 71.05
CA PRO A 64 -73.50 25.03 72.36
C PRO A 64 -74.91 25.64 72.27
N LEU A 65 -75.14 26.56 71.33
CA LEU A 65 -76.45 27.19 71.11
C LEU A 65 -77.45 26.18 70.54
N LEU A 66 -77.01 25.33 69.60
CA LEU A 66 -77.81 24.22 69.06
C LEU A 66 -78.29 23.29 70.19
N LEU A 67 -77.38 22.87 71.08
CA LEU A 67 -77.71 22.02 72.23
C LEU A 67 -78.67 22.72 73.20
N THR A 68 -78.45 24.01 73.47
CA THR A 68 -79.31 24.81 74.36
C THR A 68 -80.73 24.90 73.82
N ILE A 69 -80.89 25.19 72.53
CA ILE A 69 -82.20 25.24 71.86
C ILE A 69 -82.88 23.87 71.87
N GLY A 70 -82.12 22.79 71.67
CA GLY A 70 -82.65 21.43 71.75
C GLY A 70 -83.22 21.09 73.13
N HIS A 71 -82.52 21.48 74.22
CA HIS A 71 -83.02 21.29 75.59
C HIS A 71 -84.24 22.17 75.89
N GLU A 72 -84.21 23.45 75.51
CA GLU A 72 -85.34 24.37 75.73
C GLU A 72 -86.59 23.94 74.96
N LEU A 73 -86.43 23.35 73.77
CA LEU A 73 -87.54 22.75 73.02
C LEU A 73 -88.20 21.60 73.78
N ALA A 74 -87.39 20.70 74.36
CA ALA A 74 -87.89 19.59 75.17
C ALA A 74 -88.61 20.09 76.44
N ASP A 75 -88.07 21.14 77.09
CA ASP A 75 -88.70 21.74 78.27
C ASP A 75 -90.04 22.41 77.93
N LEU A 76 -90.14 23.08 76.78
CA LEU A 76 -91.39 23.71 76.30
C LEU A 76 -92.45 22.69 75.87
N GLU A 77 -92.04 21.53 75.36
CA GLU A 77 -92.94 20.40 75.11
C GLU A 77 -93.59 19.91 76.42
N VAL A 78 -92.78 19.70 77.47
CA VAL A 78 -93.25 19.30 78.80
C VAL A 78 -94.15 20.38 79.43
N ALA A 79 -93.86 21.66 79.18
CA ALA A 79 -94.61 22.80 79.72
C ALA A 79 -95.95 23.10 79.00
N GLY A 80 -96.33 22.30 77.99
CA GLY A 80 -97.65 22.39 77.36
C GLY A 80 -97.79 23.44 76.25
N LEU A 81 -96.74 23.65 75.44
CA LEU A 81 -96.82 24.44 74.20
C LEU A 81 -97.92 23.89 73.27
N PRO A 82 -98.69 24.73 72.55
CA PRO A 82 -99.67 24.25 71.58
C PRO A 82 -99.01 23.35 70.54
N LYS A 83 -99.61 22.18 70.28
CA LYS A 83 -99.03 21.14 69.40
C LYS A 83 -98.61 21.65 68.02
N ILE A 84 -99.35 22.59 67.44
CA ILE A 84 -99.07 23.16 66.12
C ILE A 84 -97.80 24.03 66.14
N GLU A 85 -97.65 24.85 67.18
CA GLU A 85 -96.48 25.73 67.36
C GLU A 85 -95.22 24.89 67.64
N LEU A 86 -95.33 23.90 68.53
CA LEU A 86 -94.24 22.97 68.84
C LEU A 86 -93.77 22.21 67.59
N GLN A 87 -94.69 21.64 66.81
CA GLN A 87 -94.35 20.90 65.60
C GLN A 87 -93.61 21.78 64.58
N THR A 88 -94.03 23.05 64.44
CA THR A 88 -93.43 23.98 63.50
C THR A 88 -91.99 24.28 63.88
N VAL A 89 -91.75 24.63 65.14
CA VAL A 89 -90.40 24.94 65.64
C VAL A 89 -89.50 23.71 65.64
N GLN A 90 -90.03 22.54 66.00
CA GLN A 90 -89.28 21.28 65.96
C GLN A 90 -88.84 20.92 64.54
N ASN A 91 -89.74 21.01 63.55
CA ASN A 91 -89.40 20.75 62.15
C ASN A 91 -88.29 21.71 61.66
N THR A 92 -88.40 22.98 62.00
CA THR A 92 -87.41 24.00 61.62
C THR A 92 -86.06 23.76 62.30
N TYR A 93 -86.07 23.43 63.60
CA TYR A 93 -84.86 23.07 64.35
C TYR A 93 -84.18 21.83 63.76
N GLU A 94 -84.94 20.77 63.51
CA GLU A 94 -84.41 19.52 62.91
C GLU A 94 -83.84 19.78 61.51
N ALA A 95 -84.52 20.59 60.69
CA ALA A 95 -84.02 20.99 59.38
C ALA A 95 -82.69 21.77 59.49
N HIS A 96 -82.59 22.72 60.42
CA HIS A 96 -81.34 23.45 60.67
C HIS A 96 -80.22 22.55 61.18
N ARG A 97 -80.52 21.63 62.11
CA ARG A 97 -79.56 20.65 62.63
C ARG A 97 -79.02 19.74 61.51
N GLN A 98 -79.91 19.22 60.66
CA GLN A 98 -79.51 18.41 59.51
C GLN A 98 -78.65 19.20 58.52
N ARG A 99 -79.03 20.45 58.21
CA ARG A 99 -78.24 21.34 57.36
C ARG A 99 -76.86 21.58 57.96
N LEU A 100 -76.76 21.94 59.24
CA LEU A 100 -75.47 22.15 59.90
C LEU A 100 -74.56 20.92 59.79
N ASN A 101 -75.09 19.72 60.02
CA ASN A 101 -74.30 18.48 59.86
C ASN A 101 -73.80 18.28 58.42
N ILE A 102 -74.63 18.59 57.41
CA ILE A 102 -74.23 18.51 55.99
C ILE A 102 -73.10 19.50 55.71
N TYR A 103 -73.24 20.76 56.13
CA TYR A 103 -72.24 21.79 55.87
C TYR A 103 -70.97 21.61 56.71
N GLU A 104 -71.06 21.04 57.91
CA GLU A 104 -69.90 20.59 58.69
C GLU A 104 -69.08 19.56 57.93
N ASN A 105 -69.76 18.55 57.35
CA ASN A 105 -69.10 17.52 56.55
C ASN A 105 -68.48 18.10 55.26
N ILE A 106 -69.20 18.98 54.56
CA ILE A 106 -68.67 19.70 53.37
C ILE A 106 -67.41 20.49 53.74
N LEU A 107 -67.45 21.24 54.84
CA LEU A 107 -66.34 22.06 55.29
C LEU A 107 -65.13 21.21 55.70
N GLN A 108 -65.36 20.11 56.42
CA GLN A 108 -64.30 19.18 56.81
C GLN A 108 -63.61 18.56 55.59
N LYS A 109 -64.39 18.12 54.60
CA LYS A 109 -63.86 17.60 53.33
C LYS A 109 -63.09 18.66 52.55
N ARG A 110 -63.55 19.92 52.55
CA ARG A 110 -62.83 21.03 51.91
C ARG A 110 -61.51 21.35 52.61
N ILE A 111 -61.47 21.30 53.93
CA ILE A 111 -60.22 21.47 54.70
C ILE A 111 -59.24 20.33 54.40
N ASP A 112 -59.72 19.09 54.34
CA ASP A 112 -58.90 17.92 53.99
C ASP A 112 -58.36 18.03 52.55
N LEU A 113 -59.23 18.38 51.59
CA LEU A 113 -58.86 18.67 50.20
C LEU A 113 -57.71 19.66 50.11
N LEU A 114 -57.83 20.81 50.79
CA LEU A 114 -56.84 21.88 50.71
C LEU A 114 -55.50 21.55 51.38
N LYS A 115 -55.50 20.72 52.43
CA LYS A 115 -54.26 20.23 53.04
C LYS A 115 -53.54 19.25 52.12
N ARG A 116 -54.27 18.28 51.58
CA ARG A 116 -53.72 17.27 50.64
C ARG A 116 -53.26 17.90 49.33
N PHE A 117 -53.95 18.95 48.89
CA PHE A 117 -53.58 19.73 47.71
C PHE A 117 -52.16 20.29 47.77
N GLU A 118 -51.72 20.78 48.95
CA GLU A 118 -50.37 21.31 49.15
C GLU A 118 -49.30 20.24 48.88
N GLU A 119 -49.46 19.09 49.50
CA GLU A 119 -48.53 17.97 49.40
C GLU A 119 -48.50 17.44 47.96
N HIS A 120 -49.66 17.32 47.32
CA HIS A 120 -49.79 16.87 45.94
C HIS A 120 -49.06 17.80 44.95
N ILE A 121 -49.25 19.11 45.05
CA ILE A 121 -48.56 20.08 44.19
C ILE A 121 -47.05 20.03 44.42
N LYS A 122 -46.62 19.92 45.68
CA LYS A 122 -45.19 19.85 46.02
C LYS A 122 -44.53 18.62 45.39
N LEU A 123 -45.13 17.45 45.56
CA LEU A 123 -44.63 16.20 44.99
C LEU A 123 -44.65 16.22 43.45
N SER A 124 -45.73 16.73 42.86
CA SER A 124 -45.89 16.85 41.40
C SER A 124 -44.82 17.76 40.79
N ASN A 125 -44.56 18.92 41.40
CA ASN A 125 -43.54 19.85 40.93
C ASN A 125 -42.12 19.30 41.11
N GLU A 126 -41.83 18.64 42.23
CA GLU A 126 -40.54 17.98 42.45
C GLU A 126 -40.28 16.91 41.38
N LEU A 127 -41.28 16.08 41.09
CA LEU A 127 -41.19 15.04 40.07
C LEU A 127 -40.99 15.62 38.67
N ARG A 128 -41.73 16.68 38.31
CA ARG A 128 -41.55 17.41 37.03
C ARG A 128 -40.13 17.93 36.87
N ASN A 129 -39.57 18.55 37.91
CA ASN A 129 -38.20 19.08 37.87
C ASN A 129 -37.17 17.97 37.67
N LYS A 130 -37.33 16.84 38.36
CA LYS A 130 -36.47 15.66 38.21
C LYS A 130 -36.56 15.05 36.79
N LEU A 131 -37.76 14.99 36.22
CA LEU A 131 -37.96 14.51 34.84
C LEU A 131 -37.39 15.48 33.80
N GLN A 132 -37.51 16.79 34.03
CA GLN A 132 -36.87 17.80 33.19
C GLN A 132 -35.35 17.65 33.21
N GLN A 133 -34.75 17.39 34.37
CA GLN A 133 -33.31 17.15 34.49
C GLN A 133 -32.85 15.94 33.66
N ILE A 134 -33.59 14.82 33.68
CA ILE A 134 -33.29 13.66 32.81
C ILE A 134 -33.32 14.07 31.32
N ASN A 135 -34.34 14.86 30.92
CA ASN A 135 -34.45 15.30 29.55
C ASN A 135 -33.31 16.26 29.13
N ASP A 136 -32.89 17.16 30.03
CA ASP A 136 -31.77 18.07 29.79
C ASP A 136 -30.45 17.30 29.66
N ASP A 137 -30.21 16.31 30.53
CA ASP A 137 -29.03 15.43 30.47
C ASP A 137 -28.94 14.67 29.12
N LEU A 138 -30.09 14.23 28.58
CA LEU A 138 -30.19 13.56 27.27
C LEU A 138 -29.94 14.50 26.08
N GLN A 139 -30.22 15.79 26.24
CA GLN A 139 -30.04 16.79 25.19
C GLN A 139 -28.62 17.37 25.16
N GLN A 140 -28.02 17.64 26.33
CA GLN A 140 -26.72 18.31 26.42
C GLN A 140 -25.55 17.43 25.97
N LYS A 141 -25.62 16.12 26.23
CA LYS A 141 -24.52 15.21 25.88
C LYS A 141 -24.70 14.68 24.45
N GLN A 142 -23.84 15.12 23.53
CA GLN A 142 -23.78 14.57 22.16
C GLN A 142 -23.47 13.07 22.15
N GLN A 143 -22.63 12.61 23.07
CA GLN A 143 -22.31 11.19 23.28
C GLN A 143 -22.52 10.83 24.76
N ILE A 144 -23.43 9.91 25.01
CA ILE A 144 -23.70 9.34 26.32
C ILE A 144 -23.20 7.90 26.33
N LYS A 145 -22.54 7.49 27.40
CA LYS A 145 -22.11 6.09 27.58
C LYS A 145 -23.32 5.22 27.95
N ILE A 146 -23.33 3.95 27.53
CA ILE A 146 -24.40 3.00 27.87
C ILE A 146 -24.65 2.95 29.39
N HIS A 147 -23.58 2.98 30.19
CA HIS A 147 -23.69 3.01 31.65
C HIS A 147 -24.46 4.22 32.20
N ASP A 148 -24.26 5.41 31.62
CA ASP A 148 -25.00 6.61 32.02
C ASP A 148 -26.49 6.48 31.63
N ILE A 149 -26.81 5.85 30.49
CA ILE A 149 -28.19 5.55 30.07
C ILE A 149 -28.85 4.60 31.09
N ASP A 150 -28.13 3.56 31.51
CA ASP A 150 -28.62 2.62 32.53
C ASP A 150 -28.92 3.32 33.85
N LEU A 151 -28.04 4.23 34.28
CA LEU A 151 -28.26 5.03 35.49
C LEU A 151 -29.51 5.91 35.38
N LEU A 152 -29.67 6.63 34.27
CA LEU A 152 -30.85 7.46 34.00
C LEU A 152 -32.13 6.62 33.92
N LYS A 153 -32.05 5.41 33.37
CA LYS A 153 -33.19 4.48 33.32
C LYS A 153 -33.60 4.02 34.72
N THR A 154 -32.65 3.66 35.57
CA THR A 154 -32.93 3.32 36.98
C THR A 154 -33.54 4.51 37.74
N GLN A 155 -33.10 5.74 37.47
CA GLN A 155 -33.72 6.93 38.05
C GLN A 155 -35.17 7.10 37.56
N LEU A 156 -35.43 6.92 36.26
CA LEU A 156 -36.77 6.99 35.69
C LEU A 156 -37.71 5.95 36.30
N GLU A 157 -37.25 4.71 36.52
CA GLU A 157 -38.04 3.66 37.19
C GLU A 157 -38.44 4.04 38.63
N ARG A 158 -37.56 4.73 39.36
CA ARG A 158 -37.89 5.28 40.69
C ARG A 158 -38.96 6.37 40.58
N TYR A 159 -38.81 7.27 39.61
CA TYR A 159 -39.78 8.35 39.34
C TYR A 159 -41.15 7.82 38.91
N THR A 160 -41.21 6.70 38.19
CA THR A 160 -42.45 5.98 37.88
C THR A 160 -43.13 5.44 39.14
N THR A 161 -42.35 5.05 40.16
CA THR A 161 -42.89 4.62 41.45
C THR A 161 -43.47 5.82 42.22
N ASP A 162 -42.78 6.96 42.22
CA ASP A 162 -43.29 8.20 42.83
C ASP A 162 -44.60 8.67 42.18
N LEU A 163 -44.72 8.54 40.85
CA LEU A 163 -45.94 8.86 40.12
C LEU A 163 -47.16 8.03 40.57
N ARG A 164 -46.97 6.75 40.95
CA ARG A 164 -48.10 5.93 41.44
C ARG A 164 -48.70 6.49 42.73
N THR A 165 -47.86 7.05 43.59
CA THR A 165 -48.31 7.73 44.81
C THR A 165 -49.14 8.96 44.45
N ILE A 166 -48.65 9.79 43.53
CA ILE A 166 -49.36 10.98 43.03
C ILE A 166 -50.70 10.59 42.37
N GLN A 167 -50.72 9.52 41.57
CA GLN A 167 -51.94 9.02 40.91
C GLN A 167 -53.01 8.56 41.92
N SER A 168 -52.59 7.84 42.96
CA SER A 168 -53.52 7.42 44.02
C SER A 168 -54.14 8.62 44.73
N GLU A 169 -53.33 9.63 45.07
CA GLU A 169 -53.80 10.84 45.74
C GLU A 169 -54.65 11.72 44.82
N SER A 170 -54.32 11.81 43.52
CA SER A 170 -55.11 12.54 42.53
C SER A 170 -56.58 12.11 42.50
N SER A 171 -56.84 10.81 42.60
CA SER A 171 -58.22 10.28 42.61
C SER A 171 -58.99 10.64 43.88
N ILE A 172 -58.29 10.71 45.02
CA ILE A 172 -58.88 11.12 46.31
C ILE A 172 -59.21 12.61 46.28
N LEU A 173 -58.31 13.44 45.74
CA LEU A 173 -58.52 14.88 45.62
C LEU A 173 -59.67 15.23 44.68
N ASP A 174 -59.76 14.60 43.50
CA ASP A 174 -60.86 14.82 42.56
C ASP A 174 -62.21 14.44 43.22
N ARG A 175 -62.25 13.35 44.00
CA ARG A 175 -63.44 12.94 44.77
C ARG A 175 -63.77 13.92 45.90
N LEU A 176 -62.76 14.43 46.62
CA LEU A 176 -62.97 15.43 47.68
C LEU A 176 -63.48 16.76 47.11
N MET A 177 -63.06 17.16 45.91
CA MET A 177 -63.61 18.32 45.20
C MET A 177 -65.11 18.13 44.94
N GLU A 178 -65.51 16.99 44.41
CA GLU A 178 -66.90 16.65 44.15
C GLU A 178 -67.72 16.60 45.45
N GLU A 179 -67.28 15.84 46.46
CA GLU A 179 -68.01 15.63 47.71
C GLU A 179 -68.10 16.89 48.60
N SER A 180 -67.25 17.90 48.37
CA SER A 180 -67.26 19.18 49.10
C SER A 180 -67.86 20.34 48.29
N ASN A 181 -68.41 20.06 47.10
CA ASN A 181 -68.90 21.07 46.15
C ASN A 181 -67.87 22.19 45.92
N THR A 182 -66.60 21.81 45.80
CA THR A 182 -65.48 22.74 45.67
C THR A 182 -64.89 22.67 44.27
N THR A 183 -64.69 23.82 43.65
CA THR A 183 -64.00 23.94 42.37
C THR A 183 -62.69 24.70 42.57
N ILE A 184 -61.57 24.05 42.25
CA ILE A 184 -60.26 24.70 42.19
C ILE A 184 -60.00 25.07 40.73
N THR A 185 -59.74 26.35 40.45
CA THR A 185 -59.35 26.83 39.13
C THR A 185 -57.90 27.27 39.12
N ASP A 186 -57.21 26.99 38.02
CA ASP A 186 -55.85 27.45 37.80
C ASP A 186 -55.83 28.97 37.59
N SER A 187 -54.99 29.68 38.35
CA SER A 187 -54.95 31.15 38.33
C SER A 187 -54.49 31.76 37.00
N THR A 188 -53.79 30.98 36.17
CA THR A 188 -53.23 31.46 34.91
C THR A 188 -54.19 31.20 33.75
N THR A 189 -54.87 30.05 33.77
CA THR A 189 -55.72 29.57 32.66
C THR A 189 -57.21 29.69 32.93
N ASN A 190 -57.61 29.96 34.18
CA ASN A 190 -58.99 29.94 34.67
C ASN A 190 -59.72 28.61 34.42
N ARG A 191 -59.00 27.53 34.16
CA ARG A 191 -59.56 26.20 33.95
C ARG A 191 -59.65 25.46 35.28
N THR A 192 -60.66 24.61 35.44
CA THR A 192 -60.74 23.70 36.58
C THR A 192 -59.52 22.79 36.60
N VAL A 193 -58.88 22.68 37.77
CA VAL A 193 -57.79 21.76 38.03
C VAL A 193 -58.38 20.37 38.22
N PHE A 194 -57.91 19.42 37.42
CA PHE A 194 -58.19 17.99 37.61
C PHE A 194 -56.88 17.29 37.94
N PHE A 195 -56.78 16.71 39.12
CA PHE A 195 -55.53 16.10 39.60
C PHE A 195 -55.18 14.86 38.80
N THR A 196 -56.17 14.14 38.29
CA THR A 196 -55.98 13.03 37.36
C THR A 196 -55.39 13.47 36.02
N VAL A 197 -55.73 14.66 35.53
CA VAL A 197 -55.13 15.23 34.31
C VAL A 197 -53.66 15.59 34.56
N GLU A 198 -53.36 16.16 35.72
CA GLU A 198 -51.99 16.48 36.11
C GLU A 198 -51.09 15.22 36.17
N SER A 199 -51.58 14.17 36.83
CA SER A 199 -50.92 12.85 36.85
C SER A 199 -50.67 12.30 35.45
N ARG A 200 -51.62 12.49 34.51
CA ARG A 200 -51.45 12.07 33.11
C ARG A 200 -50.37 12.88 32.40
N ASN A 201 -50.26 14.18 32.66
CA ASN A 201 -49.20 15.01 32.09
C ASN A 201 -47.81 14.54 32.54
N ILE A 202 -47.66 14.20 33.83
CA ILE A 202 -46.42 13.64 34.35
C ILE A 202 -46.12 12.26 33.74
N GLN A 203 -47.14 11.40 33.58
CA GLN A 203 -46.99 10.12 32.88
C GLN A 203 -46.44 10.32 31.46
N ASN A 204 -46.99 11.27 30.70
CA ASN A 204 -46.51 11.58 29.35
C ASN A 204 -45.03 12.02 29.34
N LEU A 205 -44.57 12.74 30.37
CA LEU A 205 -43.16 13.11 30.52
C LEU A 205 -42.27 11.89 30.79
N ILE A 206 -42.74 10.94 31.60
CA ILE A 206 -42.05 9.66 31.84
C ILE A 206 -41.94 8.87 30.54
N ASP A 207 -43.04 8.68 29.83
CA ASP A 207 -43.09 7.93 28.57
C ASP A 207 -42.17 8.56 27.51
N MET A 208 -42.14 9.89 27.43
CA MET A 208 -41.24 10.61 26.54
C MET A 208 -39.76 10.41 26.92
N ALA A 209 -39.42 10.45 28.20
CA ALA A 209 -38.07 10.21 28.68
C ALA A 209 -37.64 8.75 28.43
N GLU A 210 -38.52 7.78 28.65
CA GLU A 210 -38.26 6.36 28.39
C GLU A 210 -37.98 6.09 26.91
N ASN A 211 -38.80 6.65 26.02
CA ASN A 211 -38.61 6.54 24.58
C ASN A 211 -37.27 7.14 24.13
N LYS A 212 -36.91 8.33 24.65
CA LYS A 212 -35.62 8.98 24.36
C LYS A 212 -34.44 8.17 24.88
N LEU A 213 -34.52 7.62 26.09
CA LEU A 213 -33.48 6.75 26.66
C LEU A 213 -33.28 5.49 25.82
N THR A 214 -34.37 4.86 25.39
CA THR A 214 -34.34 3.65 24.56
C THR A 214 -33.71 3.96 23.20
N GLN A 215 -34.13 5.04 22.54
CA GLN A 215 -33.55 5.48 21.27
C GLN A 215 -32.05 5.76 21.41
N ARG A 216 -31.64 6.51 22.46
CA ARG A 216 -30.23 6.80 22.73
C ARG A 216 -29.42 5.53 23.00
N ARG A 217 -30.00 4.53 23.68
CA ARG A 217 -29.34 3.24 23.93
C ARG A 217 -29.03 2.54 22.62
N THR A 218 -30.04 2.39 21.75
CA THR A 218 -29.87 1.73 20.45
C THR A 218 -28.81 2.44 19.61
N GLN A 219 -28.88 3.77 19.51
CA GLN A 219 -27.86 4.56 18.80
C GLN A 219 -26.45 4.36 19.35
N THR A 220 -26.30 4.33 20.67
CA THR A 220 -24.99 4.12 21.32
C THR A 220 -24.47 2.71 21.11
N GLN A 221 -25.35 1.70 21.11
CA GLN A 221 -25.00 0.30 20.83
C GLN A 221 -24.58 0.10 19.38
N GLU A 222 -25.34 0.66 18.43
CA GLU A 222 -24.98 0.64 17.01
C GLU A 222 -23.63 1.32 16.76
N LEU A 223 -23.39 2.46 17.42
CA LEU A 223 -22.10 3.16 17.33
C LEU A 223 -20.96 2.32 17.92
N ASN A 224 -21.16 1.70 19.09
CA ASN A 224 -20.15 0.83 19.70
C ASN A 224 -19.84 -0.38 18.82
N GLN A 225 -20.86 -0.99 18.21
CA GLN A 225 -20.68 -2.10 17.28
C GLN A 225 -19.88 -1.67 16.05
N LEU A 226 -20.21 -0.51 15.46
CA LEU A 226 -19.44 0.07 14.35
C LEU A 226 -17.97 0.31 14.71
N VAL A 227 -17.68 0.79 15.93
CA VAL A 227 -16.32 1.00 16.42
C VAL A 227 -15.59 -0.33 16.63
N GLU A 228 -16.26 -1.35 17.15
CA GLU A 228 -15.69 -2.69 17.32
C GLU A 228 -15.39 -3.34 15.97
N ASP A 229 -16.33 -3.30 15.03
CA ASP A 229 -16.18 -3.79 13.66
C ASP A 229 -15.01 -3.07 12.94
N PHE A 230 -14.91 -1.74 13.09
CA PHE A 230 -13.79 -0.95 12.57
C PHE A 230 -12.45 -1.37 13.19
N THR A 231 -12.40 -1.53 14.52
CA THR A 231 -11.18 -1.91 15.24
C THR A 231 -10.73 -3.31 14.84
N GLN A 232 -11.65 -4.25 14.70
CA GLN A 232 -11.37 -5.61 14.25
C GLN A 232 -10.87 -5.62 12.80
N ALA A 233 -11.53 -4.88 11.90
CA ALA A 233 -11.10 -4.74 10.50
C ALA A 233 -9.70 -4.12 10.41
N HIS A 234 -9.42 -3.06 11.19
CA HIS A 234 -8.12 -2.42 11.25
C HIS A 234 -7.03 -3.37 11.73
N ASN A 235 -7.26 -4.06 12.85
CA ASN A 235 -6.27 -4.99 13.42
C ASN A 235 -5.96 -6.15 12.47
N ASN A 236 -6.98 -6.73 11.82
CA ASN A 236 -6.79 -7.79 10.84
C ASN A 236 -5.95 -7.32 9.65
N LEU A 237 -6.26 -6.13 9.11
CA LEU A 237 -5.52 -5.53 8.01
C LEU A 237 -4.07 -5.24 8.40
N LEU A 238 -3.84 -4.62 9.56
CA LEU A 238 -2.50 -4.28 10.05
C LEU A 238 -1.64 -5.54 10.26
N LEU A 239 -2.22 -6.62 10.82
CA LEU A 239 -1.54 -7.91 10.96
C LEU A 239 -1.13 -8.48 9.59
N ARG A 240 -2.01 -8.40 8.58
CA ARG A 240 -1.69 -8.89 7.23
C ARG A 240 -0.63 -8.03 6.54
N ILE A 241 -0.71 -6.70 6.64
CA ILE A 241 0.33 -5.78 6.14
C ILE A 241 1.70 -6.10 6.76
N ASN A 242 1.75 -6.27 8.09
CA ASN A 242 3.00 -6.57 8.78
C ASN A 242 3.56 -7.94 8.39
N SER A 243 2.70 -8.96 8.25
CA SER A 243 3.09 -10.29 7.79
C SER A 243 3.64 -10.27 6.36
N LEU A 244 2.94 -9.62 5.43
CA LEU A 244 3.38 -9.49 4.04
C LEU A 244 4.68 -8.68 3.93
N SER A 245 4.82 -7.59 4.68
CA SER A 245 6.06 -6.81 4.73
C SER A 245 7.22 -7.64 5.27
N ALA A 246 6.99 -8.47 6.30
CA ALA A 246 8.00 -9.39 6.82
C ALA A 246 8.38 -10.45 5.78
N ASN A 247 7.40 -11.05 5.11
CA ASN A 247 7.63 -12.01 4.03
C ASN A 247 8.45 -11.39 2.90
N LEU A 248 8.09 -10.19 2.45
CA LEU A 248 8.83 -9.45 1.43
C LEU A 248 10.28 -9.15 1.85
N ARG A 249 10.51 -8.77 3.11
CA ARG A 249 11.87 -8.56 3.64
C ARG A 249 12.68 -9.86 3.79
N SER A 250 12.00 -10.97 4.05
CA SER A 250 12.61 -12.30 4.15
C SER A 250 12.88 -12.95 2.80
N ALA A 251 12.13 -12.56 1.77
CA ALA A 251 12.32 -12.99 0.39
C ALA A 251 13.67 -12.48 -0.13
N ARG A 252 14.64 -13.38 -0.15
CA ARG A 252 16.02 -13.13 -0.55
C ARG A 252 16.41 -14.13 -1.62
N LEU A 253 17.35 -13.74 -2.47
CA LEU A 253 17.98 -14.67 -3.39
C LEU A 253 18.73 -15.74 -2.58
N SER A 254 18.39 -17.01 -2.79
CA SER A 254 19.04 -18.17 -2.17
C SER A 254 20.40 -18.48 -2.80
N GLY A 255 20.62 -18.04 -4.03
CA GLY A 255 21.80 -18.38 -4.82
C GLY A 255 22.03 -17.42 -5.98
N TYR A 256 22.83 -17.89 -6.92
CA TYR A 256 23.41 -17.12 -8.02
C TYR A 256 22.96 -17.61 -9.41
N THR A 257 21.85 -18.34 -9.49
CA THR A 257 21.39 -18.92 -10.75
C THR A 257 20.16 -18.19 -11.28
N ILE A 258 19.88 -18.34 -12.58
CA ILE A 258 18.62 -17.85 -13.16
C ILE A 258 17.40 -18.52 -12.51
N HIS A 259 17.52 -19.77 -12.07
CA HIS A 259 16.46 -20.48 -11.35
C HIS A 259 16.17 -19.83 -10.00
N ASP A 260 17.20 -19.37 -9.27
CA ASP A 260 17.00 -18.62 -8.01
C ASP A 260 16.24 -17.30 -8.24
N ILE A 261 16.48 -16.62 -9.37
CA ILE A 261 15.75 -15.40 -9.76
C ILE A 261 14.29 -15.74 -10.09
N GLU A 262 14.05 -16.83 -10.84
CA GLU A 262 12.70 -17.28 -11.21
C GLU A 262 11.89 -17.72 -9.99
N ASP A 263 12.48 -18.50 -9.09
CA ASP A 263 11.84 -18.93 -7.84
C ASP A 263 11.45 -17.72 -6.98
N LEU A 264 12.35 -16.73 -6.87
CA LEU A 264 12.05 -15.52 -6.12
C LEU A 264 10.98 -14.65 -6.82
N MET A 265 10.97 -14.60 -8.15
CA MET A 265 9.90 -13.94 -8.91
C MET A 265 8.54 -14.60 -8.64
N ILE A 266 8.48 -15.93 -8.56
CA ILE A 266 7.24 -16.66 -8.22
C ILE A 266 6.77 -16.26 -6.81
N VAL A 267 7.67 -16.22 -5.84
CA VAL A 267 7.35 -15.82 -4.46
C VAL A 267 6.83 -14.37 -4.40
N ILE A 268 7.53 -13.42 -5.04
CA ILE A 268 7.09 -12.01 -5.04
C ILE A 268 5.78 -11.82 -5.80
N LYS A 269 5.57 -12.55 -6.90
CA LYS A 269 4.30 -12.52 -7.63
C LYS A 269 3.14 -13.07 -6.80
N HIS A 270 3.37 -14.14 -6.04
CA HIS A 270 2.38 -14.64 -5.10
C HIS A 270 2.04 -13.62 -4.01
N LEU A 271 3.05 -12.91 -3.47
CA LEU A 271 2.82 -11.81 -2.52
C LEU A 271 2.02 -10.67 -3.15
N GLN A 272 2.26 -10.34 -4.43
CA GLN A 272 1.47 -9.35 -5.16
C GLN A 272 0.00 -9.81 -5.30
N ASP A 273 -0.23 -11.06 -5.67
CA ASP A 273 -1.58 -11.61 -5.77
C ASP A 273 -2.31 -11.58 -4.41
N GLU A 274 -1.61 -11.86 -3.29
CA GLU A 274 -2.17 -11.72 -1.93
C GLU A 274 -2.52 -10.25 -1.60
N ILE A 275 -1.70 -9.28 -2.02
CA ILE A 275 -1.99 -7.85 -1.84
C ILE A 275 -3.26 -7.46 -2.61
N GLU A 276 -3.38 -7.87 -3.87
CA GLU A 276 -4.49 -7.50 -4.74
C GLU A 276 -5.80 -8.19 -4.36
N HIS A 277 -5.75 -9.47 -3.97
CA HIS A 277 -6.96 -10.27 -3.77
C HIS A 277 -7.39 -10.44 -2.31
N GLU A 278 -6.48 -10.30 -1.33
CA GLU A 278 -6.83 -10.42 0.09
C GLU A 278 -6.79 -9.08 0.82
N LEU A 279 -5.80 -8.24 0.54
CA LEU A 279 -5.55 -7.00 1.29
C LEU A 279 -6.48 -5.85 0.85
N ASP A 280 -6.67 -5.66 -0.46
CA ASP A 280 -7.55 -4.62 -1.02
C ASP A 280 -9.02 -4.74 -0.56
N PRO A 281 -9.63 -5.94 -0.51
CA PRO A 281 -10.97 -6.10 0.06
C PRO A 281 -11.06 -5.69 1.55
N LEU A 282 -10.04 -6.00 2.35
CA LEU A 282 -10.01 -5.65 3.78
C LEU A 282 -9.88 -4.13 3.97
N PHE A 283 -9.08 -3.45 3.14
CA PHE A 283 -8.99 -1.99 3.15
C PHE A 283 -10.32 -1.34 2.72
N LYS A 284 -10.98 -1.86 1.69
CA LYS A 284 -12.33 -1.41 1.30
C LYS A 284 -13.37 -1.65 2.40
N GLN A 285 -13.26 -2.75 3.14
CA GLN A 285 -14.11 -3.02 4.30
C GLN A 285 -13.88 -1.99 5.41
N LEU A 286 -12.62 -1.65 5.73
CA LEU A 286 -12.28 -0.62 6.71
C LEU A 286 -12.92 0.74 6.36
N ILE A 287 -12.81 1.17 5.10
CA ILE A 287 -13.44 2.41 4.61
C ILE A 287 -14.96 2.35 4.71
N ARG A 288 -15.57 1.20 4.39
CA ARG A 288 -17.03 1.04 4.51
C ARG A 288 -17.51 1.08 5.95
N THR A 289 -16.71 0.63 6.91
CA THR A 289 -17.06 0.69 8.33
C THR A 289 -16.89 2.09 8.94
N SER A 290 -16.20 3.02 8.27
CA SER A 290 -15.88 4.35 8.81
C SER A 290 -16.93 5.43 8.51
N ILE A 291 -18.23 5.09 8.40
CA ILE A 291 -19.30 5.99 7.90
C ILE A 291 -19.47 7.28 8.74
N ASN A 292 -18.93 7.35 9.96
CA ASN A 292 -18.76 8.59 10.72
C ASN A 292 -17.36 8.60 11.35
N PRO A 293 -16.32 9.04 10.63
CA PRO A 293 -14.98 9.06 11.18
C PRO A 293 -14.93 10.09 12.31
N THR A 294 -14.52 9.67 13.49
CA THR A 294 -13.89 10.61 14.42
C THR A 294 -12.55 11.03 13.81
N THR A 295 -12.04 12.20 14.22
CA THR A 295 -10.71 12.67 13.79
C THR A 295 -9.61 11.65 14.08
N GLU A 296 -9.81 10.81 15.11
CA GLU A 296 -8.94 9.70 15.46
C GLU A 296 -9.02 8.54 14.46
N ASN A 297 -10.23 8.11 14.07
CA ASN A 297 -10.42 7.07 13.05
C ASN A 297 -9.89 7.49 11.68
N GLU A 298 -10.04 8.76 11.31
CA GLU A 298 -9.44 9.34 10.09
C GLU A 298 -7.92 9.17 10.07
N ASN A 299 -7.24 9.53 11.17
CA ASN A 299 -5.79 9.38 11.26
C ASN A 299 -5.35 7.91 11.15
N VAL A 300 -6.13 6.98 11.73
CA VAL A 300 -5.87 5.53 11.62
C VAL A 300 -6.01 5.05 10.18
N ILE A 301 -7.04 5.47 9.46
CA ILE A 301 -7.25 5.12 8.04
C ILE A 301 -6.10 5.65 7.19
N VAL A 302 -5.74 6.93 7.34
CA VAL A 302 -4.66 7.56 6.56
C VAL A 302 -3.33 6.86 6.80
N LYS A 303 -2.99 6.54 8.06
CA LYS A 303 -1.76 5.81 8.37
C LYS A 303 -1.76 4.41 7.73
N THR A 304 -2.88 3.69 7.84
CA THR A 304 -3.01 2.34 7.26
C THR A 304 -2.91 2.38 5.73
N GLN A 305 -3.47 3.42 5.11
CA GLN A 305 -3.35 3.65 3.67
C GLN A 305 -1.89 3.86 3.25
N ILE A 306 -1.15 4.69 3.98
CA ILE A 306 0.28 4.93 3.70
C ILE A 306 1.08 3.63 3.81
N ASP A 307 0.84 2.82 4.85
CA ASP A 307 1.52 1.54 5.05
C ASP A 307 1.18 0.53 3.93
N TRP A 308 -0.08 0.51 3.49
CA TRP A 308 -0.55 -0.29 2.35
C TRP A 308 0.09 0.14 1.02
N GLU A 309 0.06 1.43 0.70
CA GLU A 309 0.67 1.99 -0.53
C GLU A 309 2.16 1.70 -0.58
N LYS A 310 2.85 1.85 0.56
CA LYS A 310 4.28 1.56 0.66
C LYS A 310 4.59 0.09 0.37
N LEU A 311 3.82 -0.85 0.92
CA LEU A 311 3.99 -2.28 0.66
C LEU A 311 3.75 -2.62 -0.82
N ASN A 312 2.71 -2.04 -1.41
CA ASN A 312 2.37 -2.27 -2.80
C ASN A 312 3.45 -1.73 -3.75
N VAL A 313 3.95 -0.51 -3.51
CA VAL A 313 5.06 0.08 -4.28
C VAL A 313 6.32 -0.78 -4.15
N GLU A 314 6.71 -1.15 -2.92
CA GLU A 314 7.92 -1.95 -2.68
C GLU A 314 7.85 -3.33 -3.37
N THR A 315 6.68 -3.97 -3.36
CA THR A 315 6.47 -5.27 -4.03
C THR A 315 6.61 -5.15 -5.55
N ASN A 316 5.98 -4.14 -6.15
CA ASN A 316 6.03 -3.90 -7.58
C ASN A 316 7.44 -3.52 -8.07
N GLU A 317 8.14 -2.65 -7.32
CA GLU A 317 9.51 -2.25 -7.65
C GLU A 317 10.47 -3.45 -7.61
N ARG A 318 10.35 -4.32 -6.59
CA ARG A 318 11.15 -5.54 -6.51
C ARG A 318 10.85 -6.53 -7.62
N LEU A 319 9.57 -6.74 -7.95
CA LEU A 319 9.19 -7.63 -9.06
C LEU A 319 9.75 -7.12 -10.38
N TYR A 320 9.63 -5.81 -10.64
CA TYR A 320 10.20 -5.17 -11.82
C TYR A 320 11.72 -5.33 -11.89
N ALA A 321 12.42 -5.10 -10.76
CA ALA A 321 13.86 -5.28 -10.68
C ALA A 321 14.28 -6.73 -11.01
N LEU A 322 13.55 -7.73 -10.50
CA LEU A 322 13.81 -9.14 -10.81
C LEU A 322 13.52 -9.49 -12.27
N GLN A 323 12.41 -9.01 -12.85
CA GLN A 323 12.10 -9.20 -14.27
C GLN A 323 13.20 -8.61 -15.16
N ARG A 324 13.69 -7.41 -14.82
CA ARG A 324 14.78 -6.78 -15.54
C ARG A 324 16.10 -7.54 -15.35
N ALA A 325 16.37 -8.03 -14.15
CA ALA A 325 17.55 -8.85 -13.87
C ALA A 325 17.54 -10.18 -14.64
N HIS A 326 16.38 -10.85 -14.72
CA HIS A 326 16.18 -12.06 -15.54
C HIS A 326 16.45 -11.79 -17.02
N SER A 327 15.91 -10.69 -17.56
CA SER A 327 16.19 -10.26 -18.94
C SER A 327 17.69 -10.01 -19.17
N LEU A 328 18.36 -9.30 -18.26
CA LEU A 328 19.79 -9.02 -18.37
C LEU A 328 20.64 -10.28 -18.27
N TYR A 329 20.26 -11.24 -17.43
CA TYR A 329 20.94 -12.53 -17.34
C TYR A 329 20.89 -13.26 -18.69
N ASN A 330 19.72 -13.32 -19.32
CA ASN A 330 19.56 -13.93 -20.64
C ASN A 330 20.38 -13.19 -21.72
N GLU A 331 20.42 -11.85 -21.68
CA GLU A 331 21.29 -11.06 -22.58
C GLU A 331 22.77 -11.41 -22.39
N ILE A 332 23.23 -11.53 -21.13
CA ILE A 332 24.62 -11.90 -20.81
C ILE A 332 24.93 -13.32 -21.32
N GLU A 333 24.03 -14.29 -21.12
CA GLU A 333 24.24 -15.67 -21.58
C GLU A 333 24.35 -15.76 -23.11
N VAL A 334 23.51 -15.01 -23.84
CA VAL A 334 23.58 -14.92 -25.30
C VAL A 334 24.90 -14.30 -25.75
N LEU A 335 25.33 -13.20 -25.12
CA LEU A 335 26.61 -12.55 -25.42
C LEU A 335 27.79 -13.49 -25.15
N GLN A 336 27.78 -14.24 -24.03
CA GLN A 336 28.81 -15.21 -23.72
C GLN A 336 28.92 -16.29 -24.81
N LYS A 337 27.80 -16.89 -25.21
CA LYS A 337 27.76 -17.87 -26.31
C LYS A 337 28.26 -17.29 -27.63
N GLN A 338 27.92 -16.02 -27.91
CA GLN A 338 28.37 -15.36 -29.13
C GLN A 338 29.87 -15.05 -29.13
N ILE A 339 30.44 -14.70 -27.97
CA ILE A 339 31.88 -14.56 -27.80
C ILE A 339 32.56 -15.92 -27.98
N GLU A 340 32.03 -17.00 -27.39
CA GLU A 340 32.55 -18.37 -27.56
C GLU A 340 32.52 -18.85 -29.02
N ILE A 341 31.44 -18.59 -29.75
CA ILE A 341 31.32 -18.92 -31.19
C ILE A 341 32.32 -18.11 -32.00
N THR A 342 32.45 -16.81 -31.70
CA THR A 342 33.44 -15.94 -32.36
C THR A 342 34.83 -16.51 -32.14
N ILE A 343 35.20 -16.80 -30.90
CA ILE A 343 36.46 -17.45 -30.51
C ILE A 343 36.68 -18.75 -31.29
N HIS A 344 35.70 -19.64 -31.37
CA HIS A 344 35.84 -20.91 -32.06
C HIS A 344 36.01 -20.75 -33.59
N ASN A 345 35.26 -19.83 -34.20
CA ASN A 345 35.41 -19.50 -35.62
C ASN A 345 36.79 -18.91 -35.92
N VAL A 346 37.34 -18.12 -35.00
CA VAL A 346 38.71 -17.61 -35.08
C VAL A 346 39.70 -18.78 -35.12
N GLU A 347 39.58 -19.74 -34.20
CA GLU A 347 40.44 -20.93 -34.14
C GLU A 347 40.38 -21.75 -35.44
N LEU A 348 39.17 -21.95 -36.00
CA LEU A 348 38.97 -22.65 -37.26
C LEU A 348 39.63 -21.93 -38.44
N ILE A 349 39.42 -20.62 -38.59
CA ILE A 349 40.02 -19.82 -39.67
C ILE A 349 41.55 -19.82 -39.54
N LEU A 350 42.08 -19.72 -38.32
CA LEU A 350 43.52 -19.85 -38.04
C LEU A 350 44.05 -21.20 -38.54
N ASN A 351 43.41 -22.31 -38.15
CA ASN A 351 43.81 -23.66 -38.54
C ASN A 351 43.74 -23.89 -40.07
N GLU A 352 42.70 -23.38 -40.74
CA GLU A 352 42.58 -23.46 -42.20
C GLU A 352 43.64 -22.62 -42.93
N THR A 353 43.94 -21.42 -42.42
CA THR A 353 44.92 -20.51 -43.00
C THR A 353 46.36 -21.05 -42.84
N ILE A 354 46.64 -21.77 -41.74
CA ILE A 354 47.93 -22.44 -41.51
C ILE A 354 48.18 -23.58 -42.51
N SER A 355 47.13 -24.15 -43.10
CA SER A 355 47.22 -25.38 -43.90
C SER A 355 47.42 -25.18 -45.41
N SER A 356 47.50 -23.94 -45.92
CA SER A 356 47.28 -23.67 -47.36
C SER A 356 48.23 -22.67 -48.05
N SER A 357 49.50 -22.57 -47.65
CA SER A 357 50.45 -21.63 -48.29
C SER A 357 51.34 -22.29 -49.34
N ASN A 358 51.00 -22.17 -50.64
CA ASN A 358 51.73 -22.83 -51.74
C ASN A 358 52.41 -21.88 -52.75
N SER A 359 52.46 -20.54 -52.52
CA SER A 359 53.27 -19.60 -53.33
C SER A 359 53.56 -18.26 -52.62
N PHE A 360 54.52 -17.47 -53.10
CA PHE A 360 54.87 -16.16 -52.52
C PHE A 360 53.70 -15.16 -52.51
N GLN A 361 52.95 -15.07 -53.61
CA GLN A 361 51.77 -14.19 -53.68
C GLN A 361 50.65 -14.67 -52.75
N GLN A 362 50.51 -15.99 -52.56
CA GLN A 362 49.59 -16.57 -51.57
C GLN A 362 50.05 -16.27 -50.14
N ALA A 363 51.35 -16.38 -49.83
CA ALA A 363 51.90 -16.07 -48.50
C ALA A 363 51.74 -14.58 -48.14
N LYS A 364 51.93 -13.67 -49.11
CA LYS A 364 51.69 -12.23 -48.92
C LYS A 364 50.21 -11.90 -48.70
N ASN A 365 49.32 -12.53 -49.47
CA ASN A 365 47.87 -12.40 -49.27
C ASN A 365 47.43 -13.01 -47.93
N HIS A 366 48.01 -14.13 -47.51
CA HIS A 366 47.79 -14.75 -46.21
C HIS A 366 48.26 -13.87 -45.06
N LEU A 367 49.43 -13.24 -45.17
CA LEU A 367 49.92 -12.32 -44.16
C LEU A 367 49.00 -11.10 -43.99
N ASN A 368 48.54 -10.50 -45.09
CA ASN A 368 47.58 -9.39 -45.04
C ASN A 368 46.23 -9.83 -44.45
N LYS A 369 45.75 -11.03 -44.82
CA LYS A 369 44.52 -11.60 -44.28
C LYS A 369 44.64 -11.87 -42.77
N LEU A 370 45.76 -12.42 -42.30
CA LEU A 370 46.03 -12.65 -40.87
C LEU A 370 46.12 -11.35 -40.05
N LYS A 371 46.75 -10.30 -40.60
CA LYS A 371 46.80 -8.98 -39.96
C LYS A 371 45.43 -8.31 -39.86
N GLN A 372 44.61 -8.44 -40.90
CA GLN A 372 43.24 -7.92 -40.90
C GLN A 372 42.37 -8.67 -39.91
N ILE A 373 42.47 -10.01 -39.89
CA ILE A 373 41.82 -10.89 -38.92
C ILE A 373 42.19 -10.48 -37.48
N GLN A 374 43.47 -10.21 -37.18
CA GLN A 374 43.91 -9.75 -35.85
C GLN A 374 43.23 -8.43 -35.42
N LEU A 375 43.15 -7.47 -36.33
CA LEU A 375 42.60 -6.14 -36.06
C LEU A 375 41.09 -6.21 -35.81
N ASP A 376 40.36 -6.87 -36.69
CA ASP A 376 38.90 -6.98 -36.62
C ASP A 376 38.46 -7.81 -35.39
N GLN A 377 39.22 -8.84 -35.04
CA GLN A 377 38.94 -9.69 -33.88
C GLN A 377 39.17 -8.98 -32.55
N ARG A 378 40.29 -8.27 -32.41
CA ARG A 378 40.59 -7.53 -31.18
C ARG A 378 39.51 -6.48 -30.91
N GLN A 379 39.09 -5.75 -31.95
CA GLN A 379 38.05 -4.75 -31.84
C GLN A 379 36.68 -5.36 -31.52
N SER A 380 36.29 -6.46 -32.17
CA SER A 380 35.00 -7.11 -31.92
C SER A 380 34.94 -7.73 -30.52
N ALA A 381 35.97 -8.48 -30.12
CA ALA A 381 36.01 -9.15 -28.82
C ALA A 381 36.10 -8.17 -27.65
N GLU A 382 36.90 -7.10 -27.76
CA GLU A 382 36.97 -6.04 -26.75
C GLU A 382 35.64 -5.27 -26.65
N HIS A 383 34.95 -5.04 -27.78
CA HIS A 383 33.64 -4.38 -27.82
C HIS A 383 32.55 -5.22 -27.15
N ASP A 384 32.42 -6.50 -27.51
CA ASP A 384 31.41 -7.41 -26.95
C ASP A 384 31.64 -7.64 -25.44
N MET A 385 32.91 -7.68 -25.02
CA MET A 385 33.29 -7.77 -23.62
C MET A 385 32.93 -6.52 -22.82
N ALA A 386 33.12 -5.32 -23.41
CA ALA A 386 32.72 -4.06 -22.79
C ALA A 386 31.18 -3.99 -22.63
N ILE A 387 30.43 -4.47 -23.62
CA ILE A 387 28.97 -4.59 -23.52
C ILE A 387 28.58 -5.57 -22.41
N CYS A 388 29.20 -6.75 -22.36
CA CYS A 388 28.94 -7.76 -21.34
C CYS A 388 29.22 -7.23 -19.92
N GLN A 389 30.35 -6.52 -19.73
CA GLN A 389 30.70 -5.89 -18.46
C GLN A 389 29.69 -4.81 -18.05
N LYS A 390 29.27 -3.97 -19.00
CA LYS A 390 28.24 -2.95 -18.75
C LYS A 390 26.92 -3.58 -18.32
N ARG A 391 26.48 -4.65 -18.98
CA ARG A 391 25.24 -5.37 -18.63
C ARG A 391 25.33 -6.04 -17.27
N ARG A 392 26.50 -6.58 -16.90
CA ARG A 392 26.77 -7.09 -15.55
C ARG A 392 26.65 -6.00 -14.49
N ASP A 393 27.23 -4.83 -14.73
CA ASP A 393 27.16 -3.71 -13.78
C ASP A 393 25.72 -3.18 -13.64
N GLU A 394 24.95 -3.13 -14.73
CA GLU A 394 23.52 -2.82 -14.71
C GLU A 394 22.72 -3.85 -13.87
N PHE A 395 22.99 -5.14 -14.05
CA PHE A 395 22.38 -6.23 -13.28
C PHE A 395 22.65 -6.07 -11.77
N ILE A 396 23.91 -5.83 -11.40
CA ILE A 396 24.31 -5.60 -9.99
C ILE A 396 23.63 -4.34 -9.45
N GLY A 397 23.63 -3.25 -10.22
CA GLY A 397 23.03 -1.99 -9.83
C GLY A 397 21.53 -2.08 -9.54
N LEU A 398 20.80 -2.92 -10.29
CA LEU A 398 19.37 -3.15 -10.10
C LEU A 398 19.04 -3.92 -8.81
N LEU A 399 19.84 -4.92 -8.47
CA LEU A 399 19.56 -5.82 -7.34
C LEU A 399 20.16 -5.33 -6.01
N LYS A 400 21.25 -4.57 -6.07
CA LYS A 400 21.98 -4.06 -4.89
C LYS A 400 21.12 -3.31 -3.85
N PRO A 401 20.13 -2.47 -4.20
CA PRO A 401 19.30 -1.77 -3.21
C PRO A 401 18.42 -2.71 -2.38
N TRP A 402 18.15 -3.91 -2.89
CA TRP A 402 17.16 -4.84 -2.33
C TRP A 402 17.81 -6.05 -1.66
N TYR A 403 19.00 -6.41 -2.11
CA TYR A 403 19.69 -7.62 -1.67
C TYR A 403 21.11 -7.28 -1.20
N GLU A 404 21.36 -7.49 0.10
CA GLU A 404 22.68 -7.40 0.73
C GLU A 404 23.54 -8.60 0.33
N MET A 405 23.93 -8.67 -0.94
CA MET A 405 24.77 -9.72 -1.51
C MET A 405 26.16 -9.21 -1.88
N ASN A 406 27.15 -10.11 -1.81
CA ASN A 406 28.50 -9.84 -2.26
C ASN A 406 28.61 -10.20 -3.75
N TRP A 407 28.53 -9.19 -4.62
CA TRP A 407 28.41 -9.34 -6.08
C TRP A 407 29.74 -9.63 -6.81
N SER A 408 30.85 -9.65 -6.09
CA SER A 408 32.21 -9.76 -6.65
C SER A 408 32.47 -11.09 -7.37
N THR A 409 31.76 -12.15 -7.04
CA THR A 409 31.88 -13.49 -7.62
C THR A 409 30.88 -13.79 -8.75
N TYR A 410 29.93 -12.89 -9.03
CA TYR A 410 28.88 -13.13 -10.01
C TYR A 410 29.36 -12.81 -11.43
N PHE A 411 29.28 -13.80 -12.32
CA PHE A 411 29.85 -13.78 -13.67
C PHE A 411 31.36 -13.46 -13.67
N ASP A 412 32.18 -14.42 -13.26
CA ASP A 412 33.62 -14.29 -13.41
C ASP A 412 34.01 -14.32 -14.89
N LEU A 413 34.24 -13.13 -15.45
CA LEU A 413 34.66 -12.95 -16.84
C LEU A 413 36.16 -13.18 -17.02
N SER A 414 36.91 -13.52 -15.95
CA SER A 414 38.36 -13.75 -16.00
C SER A 414 38.72 -14.86 -16.97
N ASP A 415 37.95 -15.95 -17.02
CA ASP A 415 38.21 -17.09 -17.89
C ASP A 415 38.01 -16.72 -19.36
N LEU A 416 36.97 -15.94 -19.66
CA LEU A 416 36.70 -15.43 -21.00
C LEU A 416 37.78 -14.43 -21.44
N GLN A 417 38.18 -13.52 -20.53
CA GLN A 417 39.29 -12.58 -20.73
C GLN A 417 40.62 -13.29 -20.99
N THR A 418 40.85 -14.42 -20.30
CA THR A 418 42.06 -15.22 -20.46
C THR A 418 42.06 -15.91 -21.82
N LYS A 419 40.95 -16.53 -22.24
CA LYS A 419 40.81 -17.16 -23.57
C LYS A 419 40.98 -16.18 -24.73
N ILE A 420 40.38 -14.98 -24.65
CA ILE A 420 40.55 -13.95 -25.69
C ILE A 420 42.02 -13.53 -25.80
N ARG A 421 42.70 -13.38 -24.66
CA ARG A 421 44.12 -13.03 -24.61
C ARG A 421 45.00 -14.13 -25.21
N GLU A 422 44.78 -15.39 -24.84
CA GLU A 422 45.56 -16.52 -25.35
C GLU A 422 45.47 -16.66 -26.88
N ILE A 423 44.28 -16.45 -27.44
CA ILE A 423 44.04 -16.57 -28.89
C ILE A 423 44.57 -15.36 -29.66
N CYS A 424 44.31 -14.14 -29.17
CA CYS A 424 44.70 -12.91 -29.85
C CYS A 424 46.19 -12.56 -29.70
N GLU A 425 46.82 -12.90 -28.57
CA GLU A 425 48.20 -12.48 -28.27
C GLU A 425 49.23 -13.58 -28.49
N VAL A 426 48.95 -14.85 -28.15
CA VAL A 426 49.98 -15.91 -28.14
C VAL A 426 50.04 -16.65 -29.48
N ASN A 427 48.92 -17.18 -29.96
CA ASN A 427 48.92 -17.97 -31.20
C ASN A 427 49.08 -17.09 -32.45
N LEU A 428 48.34 -15.98 -32.55
CA LEU A 428 48.33 -15.16 -33.77
C LEU A 428 49.64 -14.38 -33.98
N HIS A 429 50.27 -13.90 -32.89
CA HIS A 429 51.55 -13.19 -32.98
C HIS A 429 52.70 -14.08 -33.48
N ASP A 430 52.81 -15.30 -32.94
CA ASP A 430 53.84 -16.26 -33.36
C ASP A 430 53.62 -16.72 -34.81
N HIS A 431 52.38 -16.91 -35.24
CA HIS A 431 52.05 -17.25 -36.62
C HIS A 431 52.30 -16.10 -37.60
N ILE A 432 51.96 -14.86 -37.24
CA ILE A 432 52.29 -13.67 -38.04
C ILE A 432 53.81 -13.57 -38.20
N LYS A 433 54.56 -13.68 -37.10
CA LYS A 433 56.03 -13.57 -37.11
C LYS A 433 56.69 -14.67 -37.95
N ARG A 434 56.20 -15.92 -37.85
CA ARG A 434 56.66 -17.04 -38.70
C ARG A 434 56.35 -16.79 -40.18
N THR A 435 55.14 -16.33 -40.50
CA THR A 435 54.71 -16.06 -41.89
C THR A 435 55.45 -14.86 -42.50
N GLU A 436 55.73 -13.81 -41.71
CA GLU A 436 56.60 -12.69 -42.11
C GLU A 436 58.01 -13.17 -42.45
N THR A 437 58.56 -14.07 -41.63
CA THR A 437 59.88 -14.65 -41.84
C THR A 437 59.94 -15.45 -43.16
N ILE A 438 58.93 -16.29 -43.43
CA ILE A 438 58.80 -17.05 -44.69
C ILE A 438 58.65 -16.11 -45.90
N CYS A 439 57.81 -15.08 -45.80
CA CYS A 439 57.64 -14.07 -46.85
C CYS A 439 58.96 -13.36 -47.18
N ASN A 440 59.76 -13.00 -46.18
CA ASN A 440 61.05 -12.35 -46.38
C ASN A 440 62.04 -13.27 -47.11
N TYR A 441 62.07 -14.57 -46.76
CA TYR A 441 62.91 -15.54 -47.47
C TYR A 441 62.47 -15.74 -48.92
N LEU A 442 61.17 -15.87 -49.18
CA LEU A 442 60.64 -16.01 -50.54
C LEU A 442 60.91 -14.77 -51.41
N GLN A 443 60.82 -13.55 -50.86
CA GLN A 443 61.24 -12.32 -51.56
C GLN A 443 62.72 -12.35 -51.94
N SER A 444 63.56 -12.82 -51.02
CA SER A 444 65.00 -12.95 -51.27
C SER A 444 65.27 -13.94 -52.40
N ILE A 445 64.57 -15.08 -52.42
CA ILE A 445 64.69 -16.07 -53.49
C ILE A 445 64.23 -15.50 -54.84
N GLU A 446 63.09 -14.81 -54.89
CA GLU A 446 62.58 -14.23 -56.15
C GLU A 446 63.57 -13.19 -56.71
N LYS A 447 64.20 -12.40 -55.83
CA LYS A 447 65.22 -11.43 -56.23
C LYS A 447 66.47 -12.12 -56.80
N ILE A 448 66.98 -13.14 -56.11
CA ILE A 448 68.15 -13.91 -56.56
C ILE A 448 67.85 -14.62 -57.88
N GLN A 449 66.63 -15.18 -58.04
CA GLN A 449 66.19 -15.85 -59.26
C GLN A 449 66.13 -14.90 -60.46
N LYS A 450 65.55 -13.70 -60.31
CA LYS A 450 65.54 -12.67 -61.36
C LYS A 450 66.95 -12.25 -61.78
N GLU A 451 67.86 -12.15 -60.81
CA GLU A 451 69.25 -11.81 -61.07
C GLU A 451 69.98 -12.95 -61.80
N LEU A 452 69.75 -14.20 -61.41
CA LEU A 452 70.23 -15.40 -62.11
C LEU A 452 69.70 -15.48 -63.55
N ASP A 453 68.40 -15.33 -63.76
CA ASP A 453 67.78 -15.34 -65.09
C ASP A 453 68.39 -14.27 -66.00
N THR A 454 68.58 -13.05 -65.48
CA THR A 454 69.20 -11.95 -66.24
C THR A 454 70.63 -12.31 -66.66
N LYS A 455 71.40 -12.92 -65.76
CA LYS A 455 72.80 -13.29 -65.99
C LYS A 455 72.93 -14.47 -66.94
N VAL A 456 72.10 -15.50 -66.79
CA VAL A 456 72.04 -16.68 -67.66
C VAL A 456 71.53 -16.31 -69.05
N HIS A 457 70.48 -15.48 -69.15
CA HIS A 457 70.00 -15.00 -70.45
C HIS A 457 71.05 -14.18 -71.20
N GLY A 458 71.81 -13.34 -70.49
CA GLY A 458 72.94 -12.62 -71.08
C GLY A 458 74.04 -13.56 -71.61
N LEU A 459 74.28 -14.70 -70.96
CA LEU A 459 75.19 -15.75 -71.44
C LEU A 459 74.61 -16.50 -72.65
N ASP A 460 73.31 -16.86 -72.61
CA ASP A 460 72.60 -17.51 -73.72
C ASP A 460 72.64 -16.62 -74.99
N GLU A 461 72.39 -15.31 -74.87
CA GLU A 461 72.51 -14.37 -75.99
C GLU A 461 73.92 -14.27 -76.55
N LEU A 462 74.94 -14.22 -75.67
CA LEU A 462 76.34 -14.16 -76.06
C LEU A 462 76.78 -15.44 -76.79
N ALA A 463 76.35 -16.60 -76.32
CA ALA A 463 76.64 -17.88 -76.95
C ALA A 463 75.93 -18.04 -78.29
N SER A 464 74.67 -17.57 -78.40
CA SER A 464 73.93 -17.52 -79.66
C SER A 464 74.64 -16.65 -80.70
N LYS A 465 75.16 -15.47 -80.29
CA LYS A 465 75.97 -14.59 -81.16
C LYS A 465 77.31 -15.20 -81.57
N MET A 466 77.82 -16.19 -80.83
CA MET A 466 79.08 -16.88 -81.15
C MET A 466 78.95 -17.87 -82.33
N SER A 467 77.72 -18.35 -82.60
CA SER A 467 77.40 -19.12 -83.81
C SER A 467 77.75 -18.37 -85.10
N ASP A 468 77.81 -17.03 -85.05
CA ASP A 468 77.92 -16.16 -86.21
C ASP A 468 79.33 -15.56 -86.43
N ASN A 469 80.37 -16.18 -85.85
CA ASN A 469 81.79 -16.02 -86.25
C ASN A 469 82.47 -14.67 -85.89
N ILE A 470 82.13 -14.06 -84.75
CA ILE A 470 82.82 -12.87 -84.23
C ILE A 470 83.30 -13.08 -82.78
N ASP A 471 84.63 -13.15 -82.62
CA ASP A 471 85.45 -12.85 -81.43
C ASP A 471 85.33 -13.77 -80.18
N GLN A 472 85.84 -15.01 -80.30
CA GLN A 472 85.91 -16.02 -79.22
C GLN A 472 86.62 -15.53 -77.94
N ASN A 473 87.64 -14.67 -78.05
CA ASN A 473 88.40 -14.15 -76.91
C ASN A 473 87.54 -13.29 -75.97
N ARG A 474 86.65 -12.46 -76.54
CA ARG A 474 85.77 -11.59 -75.76
C ARG A 474 84.70 -12.39 -75.00
N PHE A 475 84.27 -13.52 -75.55
CA PHE A 475 83.37 -14.43 -74.84
C PHE A 475 84.05 -15.11 -73.65
N LEU A 476 85.29 -15.60 -73.83
CA LEU A 476 86.09 -16.19 -72.76
C LEU A 476 86.29 -15.21 -71.59
N GLU A 477 86.59 -13.94 -71.85
CA GLU A 477 86.69 -12.91 -70.81
C GLU A 477 85.36 -12.68 -70.07
N VAL A 478 84.24 -12.57 -70.80
CA VAL A 478 82.92 -12.36 -70.18
C VAL A 478 82.52 -13.57 -69.33
N VAL A 479 82.74 -14.80 -69.81
CA VAL A 479 82.44 -16.00 -69.02
C VAL A 479 83.33 -16.08 -67.77
N GLN A 480 84.63 -15.79 -67.88
CA GLN A 480 85.54 -15.79 -66.72
C GLN A 480 85.11 -14.78 -65.64
N ILE A 481 84.53 -13.64 -66.03
CA ILE A 481 84.00 -12.64 -65.10
C ILE A 481 82.63 -13.05 -64.53
N GLN A 482 81.72 -13.58 -65.35
CA GLN A 482 80.36 -13.91 -64.90
C GLN A 482 80.32 -15.21 -64.07
N ARG A 483 81.23 -16.16 -64.29
CA ARG A 483 81.26 -17.47 -63.59
C ARG A 483 81.33 -17.36 -62.05
N PRO A 484 82.26 -16.60 -61.44
CA PRO A 484 82.29 -16.45 -59.99
C PRO A 484 81.07 -15.69 -59.44
N ILE A 485 80.49 -14.77 -60.21
CA ILE A 485 79.27 -14.03 -59.83
C ILE A 485 78.08 -14.99 -59.78
N ILE A 486 77.90 -15.81 -60.82
CA ILE A 486 76.84 -16.82 -60.90
C ILE A 486 77.01 -17.87 -59.80
N ALA A 487 78.23 -18.35 -59.55
CA ALA A 487 78.51 -19.30 -58.46
C ALA A 487 78.18 -18.72 -57.07
N ASN A 488 78.46 -17.45 -56.84
CA ASN A 488 78.11 -16.77 -55.59
C ASN A 488 76.58 -16.59 -55.46
N LEU A 489 75.90 -16.22 -56.55
CA LEU A 489 74.43 -16.16 -56.57
C LEU A 489 73.79 -17.53 -56.31
N PHE A 490 74.38 -18.61 -56.81
CA PHE A 490 73.95 -19.98 -56.49
C PHE A 490 74.18 -20.34 -55.03
N THR A 491 75.33 -19.98 -54.47
CA THR A 491 75.63 -20.23 -53.05
C THR A 491 74.61 -19.49 -52.16
N GLN A 492 74.29 -18.24 -52.50
CA GLN A 492 73.26 -17.47 -51.81
C GLN A 492 71.86 -18.07 -52.01
N PHE A 493 71.53 -18.53 -53.23
CA PHE A 493 70.28 -19.22 -53.52
C PHE A 493 70.14 -20.50 -52.69
N ASP A 494 71.19 -21.31 -52.61
CA ASP A 494 71.25 -22.55 -51.83
C ASP A 494 71.17 -22.30 -50.32
N GLU A 495 71.83 -21.26 -49.81
CA GLU A 495 71.72 -20.86 -48.41
C GLU A 495 70.30 -20.43 -48.04
N GLN A 496 69.61 -19.70 -48.93
CA GLN A 496 68.22 -19.31 -48.71
C GLN A 496 67.26 -20.50 -48.85
N LEU A 497 67.50 -21.39 -49.81
CA LEU A 497 66.73 -22.64 -49.98
C LEU A 497 66.90 -23.58 -48.80
N ALA A 498 68.10 -23.74 -48.25
CA ALA A 498 68.36 -24.55 -47.07
C ALA A 498 67.62 -24.02 -45.83
N ARG A 499 67.50 -22.69 -45.71
CA ARG A 499 66.71 -22.04 -44.64
C ARG A 499 65.20 -22.24 -44.83
N ILE A 500 64.73 -22.42 -46.06
CA ILE A 500 63.31 -22.71 -46.40
C ILE A 500 62.98 -24.21 -46.34
N ASN A 501 63.93 -25.11 -46.60
CA ASN A 501 63.76 -26.58 -46.59
C ASN A 501 63.29 -27.13 -45.23
N ILE A 502 63.35 -26.32 -44.18
CA ILE A 502 62.83 -26.66 -42.86
C ILE A 502 61.29 -26.45 -42.77
N ASN A 503 60.67 -25.71 -43.69
CA ASN A 503 59.29 -25.20 -43.54
C ASN A 503 58.43 -25.13 -44.82
N CYS A 504 58.79 -25.79 -45.93
CA CYS A 504 58.02 -25.71 -47.20
C CYS A 504 57.48 -27.06 -47.66
N SER A 505 56.40 -27.05 -48.45
CA SER A 505 55.81 -28.26 -49.03
C SER A 505 56.72 -28.89 -50.09
N GLN A 506 56.77 -30.23 -50.11
CA GLN A 506 57.66 -31.04 -50.96
C GLN A 506 57.59 -30.66 -52.46
N HIS A 507 56.42 -30.20 -52.93
CA HIS A 507 56.17 -29.96 -54.34
C HIS A 507 56.88 -28.70 -54.89
N HIS A 508 56.93 -27.60 -54.12
CA HIS A 508 57.63 -26.37 -54.54
C HIS A 508 59.14 -26.47 -54.32
N PHE A 509 59.57 -27.24 -53.30
CA PHE A 509 60.98 -27.63 -53.19
C PHE A 509 61.42 -28.36 -54.45
N ASN A 510 60.61 -29.30 -54.96
CA ASN A 510 60.88 -30.00 -56.21
C ASN A 510 60.91 -29.05 -57.43
N GLU A 511 60.03 -28.05 -57.54
CA GLU A 511 60.05 -27.08 -58.65
C GLU A 511 61.29 -26.17 -58.61
N LEU A 512 61.66 -25.67 -57.43
CA LEU A 512 62.88 -24.87 -57.24
C LEU A 512 64.15 -25.71 -57.44
N GLU A 513 64.12 -26.97 -57.01
CA GLU A 513 65.19 -27.93 -57.23
C GLU A 513 65.31 -28.36 -58.69
N GLN A 514 64.18 -28.45 -59.41
CA GLN A 514 64.14 -28.69 -60.85
C GLN A 514 64.65 -27.47 -61.62
N TYR A 515 64.33 -26.25 -61.19
CA TYR A 515 64.90 -25.02 -61.74
C TYR A 515 66.42 -24.94 -61.47
N ARG A 516 66.87 -25.24 -60.23
CA ARG A 516 68.29 -25.38 -59.87
C ARG A 516 68.98 -26.38 -60.80
N HIS A 517 68.37 -27.56 -60.99
CA HIS A 517 68.88 -28.61 -61.85
C HIS A 517 68.98 -28.17 -63.32
N ASN A 518 67.96 -27.49 -63.85
CA ASN A 518 67.96 -26.99 -65.23
C ASN A 518 69.07 -25.97 -65.47
N ILE A 519 69.35 -25.06 -64.53
CA ILE A 519 70.46 -24.11 -64.71
C ILE A 519 71.81 -24.81 -64.57
N TYR A 520 71.97 -25.76 -63.64
CA TYR A 520 73.19 -26.57 -63.56
C TYR A 520 73.48 -27.30 -64.87
N GLN A 521 72.45 -27.88 -65.50
CA GLN A 521 72.59 -28.52 -66.81
C GLN A 521 73.00 -27.51 -67.91
N ARG A 522 72.42 -26.31 -67.91
CA ARG A 522 72.81 -25.24 -68.87
C ARG A 522 74.26 -24.81 -68.67
N LEU A 523 74.70 -24.62 -67.43
CA LEU A 523 76.09 -24.27 -67.12
C LEU A 523 77.07 -25.40 -67.48
N GLN A 524 76.70 -26.67 -67.27
CA GLN A 524 77.50 -27.81 -67.74
C GLN A 524 77.62 -27.84 -69.27
N ASN A 525 76.54 -27.54 -69.99
CA ASN A 525 76.57 -27.41 -71.44
C ASN A 525 77.45 -26.24 -71.89
N PHE A 526 77.45 -25.12 -71.17
CA PHE A 526 78.37 -24.02 -71.43
C PHE A 526 79.83 -24.38 -71.18
N ASP A 527 80.14 -25.04 -70.05
CA ASP A 527 81.48 -25.54 -69.76
C ASP A 527 81.95 -26.52 -70.85
N TYR A 528 81.06 -27.38 -71.35
CA TYR A 528 81.35 -28.26 -72.48
C TYR A 528 81.65 -27.50 -73.78
N GLN A 529 80.85 -26.49 -74.13
CA GLN A 529 81.06 -25.65 -75.32
C GLN A 529 82.37 -24.84 -75.23
N ILE A 530 82.69 -24.30 -74.06
CA ILE A 530 83.95 -23.59 -73.81
C ILE A 530 85.13 -24.52 -73.98
N ASN A 531 85.07 -25.71 -73.38
CA ASN A 531 86.14 -26.70 -73.51
C ASN A 531 86.34 -27.15 -74.97
N GLN A 532 85.25 -27.33 -75.73
CA GLN A 532 85.32 -27.57 -77.17
C GLN A 532 85.96 -26.40 -77.93
N SER A 533 85.60 -25.16 -77.60
CA SER A 533 86.16 -23.97 -78.24
C SER A 533 87.66 -23.85 -77.96
N VAL A 534 88.10 -24.08 -76.72
CA VAL A 534 89.52 -24.09 -76.32
C VAL A 534 90.27 -25.19 -77.06
N GLU A 535 89.70 -26.40 -77.19
CA GLU A 535 90.32 -27.51 -77.92
C GLU A 535 90.42 -27.22 -79.43
N ASN A 536 89.40 -26.59 -80.01
CA ASN A 536 89.42 -26.14 -81.41
C ASN A 536 90.48 -25.06 -81.64
N GLU A 537 90.63 -24.11 -80.72
CA GLU A 537 91.67 -23.07 -80.78
C GLU A 537 93.07 -23.68 -80.66
N ARG A 538 93.23 -24.70 -79.80
CA ARG A 538 94.46 -25.51 -79.69
C ARG A 538 94.79 -26.23 -80.99
N ASN A 539 93.79 -26.87 -81.61
CA ASN A 539 93.93 -27.54 -82.90
C ASN A 539 94.28 -26.56 -84.03
N ILE A 540 93.70 -25.36 -84.05
CA ILE A 540 94.03 -24.30 -85.00
C ILE A 540 95.46 -23.81 -84.78
N GLN A 541 95.91 -23.63 -83.53
CA GLN A 541 97.29 -23.28 -83.21
C GLN A 541 98.28 -24.36 -83.66
N GLU A 542 97.96 -25.64 -83.45
CA GLU A 542 98.78 -26.75 -83.94
C GLU A 542 98.82 -26.80 -85.47
N GLN A 543 97.68 -26.63 -86.15
CA GLN A 543 97.63 -26.58 -87.61
C GLN A 543 98.37 -25.36 -88.19
N SER A 544 98.26 -24.20 -87.54
CA SER A 544 98.97 -22.98 -87.92
C SER A 544 100.47 -23.11 -87.72
N SER A 545 100.90 -23.73 -86.61
CA SER A 545 102.30 -24.04 -86.33
C SER A 545 102.87 -25.04 -87.33
N LYS A 546 102.07 -26.03 -87.74
CA LYS A 546 102.41 -27.00 -88.79
C LYS A 546 102.51 -26.34 -90.16
N LEU A 547 101.56 -25.46 -90.50
CA LEU A 547 101.59 -24.68 -91.76
C LEU A 547 102.81 -23.74 -91.82
N LEU A 548 103.16 -23.10 -90.70
CA LEU A 548 104.37 -22.29 -90.57
C LEU A 548 105.64 -23.13 -90.76
N SER A 549 105.70 -24.32 -90.15
CA SER A 549 106.79 -25.28 -90.35
C SER A 549 106.89 -25.77 -91.79
N ASP A 550 105.75 -26.03 -92.46
CA ASP A 550 105.71 -26.47 -93.86
C ASP A 550 106.15 -25.33 -94.79
N LEU A 551 105.75 -24.07 -94.51
CA LEU A 551 106.22 -22.87 -95.22
C LEU A 551 107.72 -22.64 -95.06
N ASP A 552 108.28 -22.82 -93.86
CA ASP A 552 109.72 -22.72 -93.61
C ASP A 552 110.52 -23.78 -94.39
N SER A 553 109.94 -24.96 -94.63
CA SER A 553 110.57 -26.03 -95.40
C SER A 553 110.59 -25.82 -96.93
N LEU A 554 109.70 -24.95 -97.45
CA LEU A 554 109.62 -24.55 -98.86
C LEU A 554 110.55 -23.36 -99.21
N ASN A 555 111.09 -22.68 -98.21
CA ASN A 555 111.94 -21.49 -98.35
C ASN A 555 113.29 -21.69 -99.08
N PRO A 556 113.86 -22.90 -99.27
CA PRO A 556 115.02 -23.09 -100.14
C PRO A 556 114.68 -23.22 -101.64
N LEU A 557 113.41 -23.31 -102.01
CA LEU A 557 112.92 -23.52 -103.40
C LEU A 557 112.08 -22.34 -103.93
N LEU A 558 111.95 -21.27 -103.14
CA LEU A 558 111.52 -19.92 -103.53
C LEU A 558 112.72 -18.97 -103.39
#